data_AF-D0ULU9-F1
#
_entry.id   AF-D0ULU9-F1
#
_cell.length_a   1.000
_cell.length_b   1.000
_cell.length_c   1.000
_cell.angle_alpha   90.00
_cell.angle_beta   90.00
_cell.angle_gamma   90.00
#
_symmetry.space_group_name_H-M   'P 1'
#
loop_
_entity.id
_entity.type
_entity.pdbx_description
1 polymer ?
#
loop_
_entity_poly.entity_id
_entity_poly.type
_entity_poly.pdbx_seq_one_letter_code
_entity_poly.pdbx_strand_id
1 'polypeptide(L)'
;RLRNLTYSAPLYVDITKTVIKDGEEPVETQHQKTFIGKIPIMLRSTYCLLNEMSDRDLSELNECPLDPGGYFIINGSEKVLIAQEKMATNSVYVFSMKDSKYAYKAECRSCLEHSSRPTSTLWVNMLARGGQGVRKSAIGQRIIAILPYIKQEIPIMIVFRALGFVADRDILEHIIYDFED
;
A
#
# COMPACT_ATOMS: atom_id res chain seq x y z
N ARG A 1 8.92 -14.04 -29.93
CA ARG A 1 7.76 -14.95 -29.85
C ARG A 1 8.16 -16.38 -30.23
N LEU A 2 8.48 -16.66 -31.50
CA LEU A 2 8.77 -18.01 -32.05
C LEU A 2 9.82 -18.87 -31.31
N ARG A 3 10.82 -18.25 -30.66
CA ARG A 3 11.90 -18.94 -29.95
C ARG A 3 11.60 -19.24 -28.48
N ASN A 4 10.37 -19.01 -28.00
CA ASN A 4 9.98 -19.18 -26.60
C ASN A 4 10.86 -18.38 -25.60
N LEU A 5 11.37 -17.21 -26.03
CA LEU A 5 12.17 -16.33 -25.19
C LEU A 5 11.29 -15.33 -24.41
N THR A 6 11.79 -14.89 -23.26
CA THR A 6 11.24 -13.77 -22.50
C THR A 6 11.85 -12.46 -22.99
N TYR A 7 11.01 -11.53 -23.46
CA TYR A 7 11.43 -10.20 -23.88
C TYR A 7 11.72 -9.33 -22.64
N SER A 8 13.00 -9.16 -22.34
CA SER A 8 13.47 -8.50 -21.12
C SER A 8 14.77 -7.75 -21.38
N ALA A 9 15.00 -6.67 -20.64
CA ALA A 9 16.23 -5.89 -20.70
C ALA A 9 17.09 -6.16 -19.45
N PRO A 10 18.43 -6.15 -19.57
CA PRO A 10 19.32 -6.27 -18.42
C PRO A 10 19.27 -5.01 -17.55
N LEU A 11 19.30 -5.20 -16.24
CA LEU A 11 19.33 -4.14 -15.23
C LEU A 11 20.72 -4.10 -14.59
N TYR A 12 21.30 -2.90 -14.56
CA TYR A 12 22.61 -2.62 -13.98
C TYR A 12 22.48 -1.53 -12.92
N VAL A 13 23.27 -1.63 -11.85
CA VAL A 13 23.35 -0.64 -10.77
C VAL A 13 24.78 -0.40 -10.34
N ASP A 14 25.03 0.78 -9.78
CA ASP A 14 26.31 1.11 -9.16
C ASP A 14 26.25 0.75 -7.67
N ILE A 15 27.24 0.01 -7.17
CA ILE A 15 27.29 -0.46 -5.79
C ILE A 15 28.49 0.16 -5.10
N THR A 16 28.23 0.95 -4.06
CA THR A 16 29.27 1.45 -3.16
C THR A 16 29.33 0.56 -1.92
N LYS A 17 30.51 0.00 -1.66
CA LYS A 17 30.79 -0.80 -0.47
C LYS A 17 31.78 -0.04 0.41
N THR A 18 31.37 0.28 1.63
CA THR A 18 32.21 0.91 2.65
C THR A 18 32.53 -0.12 3.72
N VAL A 19 33.82 -0.37 3.96
CA VAL A 19 34.31 -1.28 5.01
C VAL A 19 34.89 -0.43 6.13
N ILE A 20 34.33 -0.60 7.34
CA ILE A 20 34.77 0.09 8.55
C ILE A 20 35.40 -0.97 9.46
N LYS A 21 36.62 -0.71 9.95
CA LYS A 21 37.32 -1.55 10.93
C LYS A 21 37.83 -0.68 12.07
N ASP A 22 37.85 -1.21 13.28
CA ASP A 22 38.29 -0.46 14.46
C ASP A 22 39.77 -0.06 14.35
N GLY A 23 40.03 1.24 14.39
CA GLY A 23 41.38 1.82 14.30
C GLY A 23 41.92 2.01 12.88
N GLU A 24 41.16 1.65 11.84
CA GLU A 24 41.50 1.93 10.43
C GLU A 24 40.53 2.97 9.84
N GLU A 25 41.02 3.78 8.91
CA GLU A 25 40.15 4.67 8.11
C GLU A 25 39.17 3.85 7.27
N PRO A 26 37.91 4.31 7.07
CA PRO A 26 36.93 3.64 6.24
C PRO A 26 37.44 3.44 4.81
N VAL A 27 37.38 2.21 4.30
CA VAL A 27 37.76 1.90 2.92
C VAL A 27 36.50 1.82 2.06
N GLU A 28 36.36 2.75 1.12
CA GLU A 28 35.27 2.75 0.14
C GLU A 28 35.72 2.10 -1.18
N THR A 29 34.92 1.17 -1.68
CA THR A 29 35.09 0.54 -3.00
C THR A 29 33.82 0.71 -3.82
N GLN A 30 33.94 1.21 -5.04
CA GLN A 30 32.82 1.41 -5.95
C GLN A 30 32.84 0.36 -7.07
N HIS A 31 31.70 -0.28 -7.30
CA HIS A 31 31.47 -1.24 -8.38
C HIS A 31 30.45 -0.64 -9.35
N GLN A 32 30.93 -0.10 -10.47
CA GLN A 32 30.07 0.49 -11.48
C GLN A 32 29.45 -0.56 -12.40
N LYS A 33 28.22 -0.30 -12.88
CA LYS A 33 27.47 -1.13 -13.84
C LYS A 33 27.44 -2.62 -13.46
N THR A 34 27.15 -2.89 -12.20
CA THR A 34 26.98 -4.27 -11.72
C THR A 34 25.64 -4.82 -12.21
N PHE A 35 25.67 -5.94 -12.93
CA PHE A 35 24.46 -6.63 -13.39
C PHE A 35 23.71 -7.25 -12.21
N ILE A 36 22.43 -6.92 -12.05
CA ILE A 36 21.60 -7.44 -10.94
C ILE A 36 20.42 -8.30 -11.41
N GLY A 37 20.10 -8.31 -12.70
CA GLY A 37 19.04 -9.15 -13.24
C GLY A 37 18.46 -8.64 -14.55
N LYS A 38 17.31 -9.17 -14.93
CA LYS A 38 16.56 -8.73 -16.12
C LYS A 38 15.15 -8.32 -15.73
N ILE A 39 14.66 -7.23 -16.32
CA ILE A 39 13.28 -6.77 -16.17
C ILE A 39 12.53 -7.06 -17.48
N PRO A 40 11.37 -7.76 -17.45
CA PRO A 40 10.50 -7.87 -18.61
C PRO A 40 10.06 -6.50 -19.12
N ILE A 41 10.21 -6.26 -20.42
CA ILE A 41 9.84 -4.98 -21.03
C ILE A 41 8.45 -5.12 -21.66
N MET A 42 7.58 -4.16 -21.40
CA MET A 42 6.27 -4.08 -22.02
C MET A 42 6.45 -3.63 -23.48
N LEU A 43 5.80 -4.32 -24.42
CA LEU A 43 5.87 -3.94 -25.83
C LEU A 43 5.28 -2.56 -26.06
N ARG A 44 5.95 -1.77 -26.91
CA ARG A 44 5.63 -0.35 -27.20
C ARG A 44 5.70 0.59 -25.99
N SER A 45 6.30 0.18 -24.87
CA SER A 45 6.67 1.12 -23.80
C SER A 45 7.92 1.92 -24.17
N THR A 46 8.21 2.99 -23.44
CA THR A 46 9.37 3.89 -23.68
C THR A 46 10.72 3.18 -23.72
N TYR A 47 10.86 2.04 -23.03
CA TYR A 47 12.09 1.23 -23.00
C TYR A 47 12.09 0.07 -24.00
N CYS A 48 11.05 -0.06 -24.82
CA CYS A 48 10.95 -1.07 -25.87
C CYS A 48 11.63 -0.59 -27.15
N LEU A 49 12.25 -1.51 -27.89
CA LEU A 49 12.85 -1.22 -29.20
C LEU A 49 11.81 -0.66 -30.21
N LEU A 50 10.55 -1.10 -30.09
CA LEU A 50 9.47 -0.73 -31.01
C LEU A 50 8.88 0.66 -30.72
N ASN A 51 9.34 1.35 -29.66
CA ASN A 51 8.85 2.69 -29.34
C ASN A 51 9.22 3.68 -30.45
N GLU A 52 8.27 4.51 -30.88
CA GLU A 52 8.47 5.57 -31.89
C GLU A 52 8.99 5.10 -33.27
N MET A 53 8.95 3.80 -33.58
CA MET A 53 9.26 3.29 -34.92
C MET A 53 8.13 3.64 -35.90
N SER A 54 8.47 3.90 -37.17
CA SER A 54 7.46 4.16 -38.19
C SER A 54 6.73 2.87 -38.59
N ASP A 55 5.52 2.99 -39.13
CA ASP A 55 4.74 1.84 -39.63
C ASP A 55 5.52 1.01 -40.65
N ARG A 56 6.37 1.67 -41.44
CA ARG A 56 7.26 1.02 -42.39
C ARG A 56 8.31 0.18 -41.68
N ASP A 57 9.02 0.74 -40.70
CA ASP A 57 10.08 0.03 -39.98
C ASP A 57 9.52 -1.16 -39.17
N LEU A 58 8.32 -0.99 -38.60
CA LEU A 58 7.60 -2.08 -37.93
C LEU A 58 7.29 -3.23 -38.91
N SER A 59 6.81 -2.89 -40.10
CA SER A 59 6.51 -3.87 -41.15
C SER A 59 7.79 -4.59 -41.62
N GLU A 60 8.91 -3.88 -41.72
CA GLU A 60 10.23 -4.46 -42.04
C GLU A 60 10.72 -5.43 -40.96
N LEU A 61 10.34 -5.21 -39.69
CA LEU A 61 10.62 -6.11 -38.56
C LEU A 61 9.60 -7.26 -38.40
N ASN A 62 8.63 -7.40 -39.30
CA ASN A 62 7.51 -8.35 -39.21
C ASN A 62 6.62 -8.13 -37.97
N GLU A 63 6.51 -6.89 -37.49
CA GLU A 63 5.56 -6.49 -36.46
C GLU A 63 4.37 -5.76 -37.11
N CYS A 64 3.19 -5.88 -36.52
CA CYS A 64 1.98 -5.24 -37.04
C CYS A 64 1.91 -3.77 -36.61
N PRO A 65 1.74 -2.79 -37.52
CA PRO A 65 1.55 -1.39 -37.17
C PRO A 65 0.32 -1.15 -36.27
N LEU A 66 -0.72 -1.96 -36.44
CA LEU A 66 -1.99 -1.86 -35.70
C LEU A 66 -1.98 -2.58 -34.34
N ASP A 67 -0.90 -3.26 -33.95
CA ASP A 67 -0.79 -3.90 -32.64
C ASP A 67 -0.73 -2.82 -31.53
N PRO A 68 -1.66 -2.73 -30.58
CA PRO A 68 -1.61 -1.69 -29.55
C PRO A 68 -0.40 -1.79 -28.61
N GLY A 69 0.24 -2.96 -28.50
CA GLY A 69 1.25 -3.20 -27.47
C GLY A 69 0.62 -3.25 -26.07
N GLY A 70 1.39 -2.88 -25.03
CA GLY A 70 0.86 -2.86 -23.65
C GLY A 70 0.84 -4.22 -22.94
N TYR A 71 1.51 -5.22 -23.49
CA TYR A 71 1.64 -6.57 -22.94
C TYR A 71 3.10 -7.03 -22.90
N PHE A 72 3.35 -8.12 -22.18
CA PHE A 72 4.67 -8.71 -21.99
C PHE A 72 4.79 -10.03 -22.73
N ILE A 73 5.97 -10.29 -23.31
CA ILE A 73 6.30 -11.61 -23.87
C ILE A 73 7.14 -12.38 -22.84
N ILE A 74 6.57 -13.42 -22.24
CA ILE A 74 7.22 -14.30 -21.28
C ILE A 74 7.24 -15.73 -21.83
N ASN A 75 8.42 -16.29 -22.01
CA ASN A 75 8.62 -17.63 -22.58
C ASN A 75 7.87 -17.84 -23.91
N GLY A 76 7.88 -16.83 -24.78
CA GLY A 76 7.14 -16.82 -26.06
C GLY A 76 5.65 -16.54 -25.96
N SER A 77 5.05 -16.58 -24.76
CA SER A 77 3.63 -16.32 -24.52
C SER A 77 3.38 -14.85 -24.22
N GLU A 78 2.24 -14.34 -24.68
CA GLU A 78 1.78 -12.98 -24.40
C GLU A 78 1.01 -12.92 -23.08
N LYS A 79 1.33 -11.93 -22.25
CA LYS A 79 0.79 -11.75 -20.90
C LYS A 79 0.37 -10.30 -20.71
N VAL A 80 -0.88 -10.11 -20.31
CA VAL A 80 -1.44 -8.79 -19.97
C VAL A 80 -1.68 -8.75 -18.46
N LEU A 81 -1.35 -7.63 -17.82
CA LEU A 81 -1.71 -7.39 -16.43
C LEU A 81 -3.12 -6.78 -16.37
N ILE A 82 -4.02 -7.42 -15.63
CA ILE A 82 -5.39 -6.94 -15.46
C ILE A 82 -5.44 -6.03 -14.23
N ALA A 83 -5.96 -4.82 -14.41
CA ALA A 83 -6.18 -3.89 -13.31
C ALA A 83 -7.06 -4.52 -12.22
N GLN A 84 -6.66 -4.35 -10.97
CA GLN A 84 -7.38 -4.86 -9.81
C GLN A 84 -8.03 -3.70 -9.07
N GLU A 85 -9.35 -3.73 -8.96
CA GLU A 85 -10.10 -2.75 -8.18
C GLU A 85 -9.94 -3.03 -6.68
N LYS A 86 -9.69 -1.97 -5.90
CA LYS A 86 -9.58 -2.01 -4.44
C LYS A 86 -10.19 -0.76 -3.84
N MET A 87 -10.67 -0.88 -2.59
CA MET A 87 -11.09 0.27 -1.79
C MET A 87 -9.95 1.28 -1.65
N ALA A 88 -10.26 2.56 -1.76
CA ALA A 88 -9.25 3.61 -1.63
C ALA A 88 -8.65 3.61 -0.22
N THR A 89 -7.34 3.76 -0.14
CA THR A 89 -6.60 3.91 1.11
C THR A 89 -6.55 5.38 1.54
N ASN A 90 -6.21 5.64 2.81
CA ASN A 90 -6.12 6.97 3.43
C ASN A 90 -7.45 7.74 3.47
N SER A 91 -8.57 7.03 3.37
CA SER A 91 -9.93 7.56 3.53
C SER A 91 -10.64 6.86 4.69
N VAL A 92 -11.46 7.62 5.42
CA VAL A 92 -12.29 7.08 6.51
C VAL A 92 -13.64 6.65 5.96
N TYR A 93 -13.99 5.38 6.19
CA TYR A 93 -15.29 4.82 5.83
C TYR A 93 -16.08 4.50 7.09
N VAL A 94 -17.35 4.89 7.14
CA VAL A 94 -18.24 4.62 8.28
C VAL A 94 -19.40 3.73 7.82
N PHE A 95 -19.57 2.60 8.49
CA PHE A 95 -20.60 1.60 8.19
C PHE A 95 -21.57 1.47 9.37
N SER A 96 -22.86 1.41 9.06
CA SER A 96 -23.90 1.01 10.00
C SER A 96 -24.05 -0.51 9.98
N MET A 97 -24.05 -1.13 11.16
CA MET A 97 -24.10 -2.58 11.32
C MET A 97 -25.46 -3.00 11.91
N LYS A 98 -26.05 -4.06 11.36
CA LYS A 98 -27.25 -4.70 11.91
C LYS A 98 -26.85 -5.98 12.64
N ASP A 99 -27.47 -6.24 13.78
CA ASP A 99 -27.31 -7.47 14.58
C ASP A 99 -25.85 -7.86 14.89
N SER A 100 -25.01 -6.86 15.17
CA SER A 100 -23.59 -7.03 15.50
C SER A 100 -23.26 -6.50 16.90
N LYS A 101 -22.07 -6.88 17.41
CA LYS A 101 -21.49 -6.29 18.62
C LYS A 101 -21.38 -4.77 18.53
N TYR A 102 -21.18 -4.26 17.32
CA TYR A 102 -21.04 -2.83 17.01
C TYR A 102 -22.30 -2.29 16.34
N ALA A 103 -22.74 -1.09 16.70
CA ALA A 103 -23.77 -0.36 15.96
C ALA A 103 -23.16 0.35 14.75
N TYR A 104 -21.98 0.94 14.92
CA TYR A 104 -21.24 1.62 13.85
C TYR A 104 -19.79 1.19 13.87
N LYS A 105 -19.21 1.06 12.68
CA LYS A 105 -17.81 0.72 12.45
C LYS A 105 -17.19 1.76 11.52
N ALA A 106 -16.22 2.51 12.03
CA ALA A 106 -15.36 3.35 11.22
C ALA A 106 -14.07 2.56 10.89
N GLU A 107 -13.67 2.57 9.63
CA GLU A 107 -12.45 1.94 9.13
C GLU A 107 -11.59 2.99 8.42
N CYS A 108 -10.31 3.04 8.77
CA CYS A 108 -9.30 3.77 8.01
C CYS A 108 -8.18 2.80 7.62
N ARG A 109 -7.94 2.66 6.32
CA ARG A 109 -6.86 1.85 5.75
C ARG A 109 -5.72 2.77 5.35
N SER A 110 -4.77 2.97 6.24
CA SER A 110 -3.62 3.83 6.01
C SER A 110 -2.56 3.13 5.17
N CYS A 111 -2.09 3.78 4.11
CA CYS A 111 -1.01 3.31 3.26
C CYS A 111 -0.07 4.49 2.99
N LEU A 112 1.21 4.35 3.33
CA LEU A 112 2.18 5.41 3.10
C LEU A 112 2.54 5.45 1.62
N GLU A 113 2.48 6.63 1.01
CA GLU A 113 2.88 6.82 -0.38
C GLU A 113 4.36 6.44 -0.54
N HIS A 114 4.69 5.72 -1.61
CA HIS A 114 6.04 5.25 -1.93
C HIS A 114 6.72 4.36 -0.86
N SER A 115 5.95 3.70 0.00
CA SER A 115 6.50 2.74 0.98
C SER A 115 6.27 1.29 0.56
N SER A 116 7.22 0.41 0.91
CA SER A 116 7.03 -1.03 0.86
C SER A 116 6.19 -1.59 2.02
N ARG A 117 5.81 -0.73 2.98
CA ARG A 117 5.00 -1.12 4.13
C ARG A 117 3.59 -1.51 3.66
N PRO A 118 3.05 -2.65 4.13
CA PRO A 118 1.69 -3.03 3.82
C PRO A 118 0.71 -2.03 4.45
N THR A 119 -0.50 -2.00 3.90
CA THR A 119 -1.59 -1.17 4.44
C THR A 119 -1.88 -1.55 5.88
N SER A 120 -2.00 -0.54 6.73
CA SER A 120 -2.31 -0.67 8.15
C SER A 120 -3.75 -0.24 8.39
N THR A 121 -4.55 -1.10 9.01
CA THR A 121 -5.98 -0.83 9.22
C THR A 121 -6.26 -0.47 10.67
N LEU A 122 -6.87 0.70 10.87
CA LEU A 122 -7.43 1.16 12.13
C LEU A 122 -8.95 1.01 12.10
N TRP A 123 -9.54 0.52 13.19
CA TRP A 123 -10.99 0.59 13.38
C TRP A 123 -11.36 1.39 14.62
N VAL A 124 -12.40 2.20 14.50
CA VAL A 124 -13.04 2.89 15.62
C VAL A 124 -14.51 2.51 15.61
N ASN A 125 -14.96 1.78 16.62
CA ASN A 125 -16.28 1.15 16.64
C ASN A 125 -17.10 1.65 17.83
N MET A 126 -18.38 1.89 17.58
CA MET A 126 -19.37 2.18 18.62
C MET A 126 -20.10 0.88 18.98
N LEU A 127 -20.09 0.51 20.27
CA LEU A 127 -20.83 -0.67 20.74
C LEU A 127 -22.35 -0.51 20.55
N ALA A 128 -23.01 -1.61 20.20
CA ALA A 128 -24.47 -1.64 20.11
C ALA A 128 -25.12 -1.49 21.50
N ARG A 129 -26.29 -0.85 21.56
CA ARG A 129 -27.07 -0.74 22.80
C ARG A 129 -27.62 -2.14 23.15
N GLY A 130 -27.21 -2.70 24.28
CA GLY A 130 -27.81 -3.93 24.83
C GLY A 130 -27.36 -5.26 24.20
N GLY A 131 -26.06 -5.43 23.96
CA GLY A 131 -25.52 -6.72 23.46
C GLY A 131 -25.83 -7.92 24.37
N GLN A 132 -26.18 -9.06 23.76
CA GLN A 132 -26.37 -10.34 24.46
C GLN A 132 -25.15 -10.66 25.33
N GLY A 133 -25.36 -10.73 26.66
CA GLY A 133 -24.34 -11.12 27.64
C GLY A 133 -23.87 -10.00 28.57
N VAL A 134 -24.17 -8.73 28.28
CA VAL A 134 -23.86 -7.62 29.21
C VAL A 134 -25.13 -7.32 30.01
N ARG A 135 -25.19 -7.83 31.25
CA ARG A 135 -26.19 -7.42 32.27
C ARG A 135 -26.37 -5.92 32.15
N LYS A 136 -27.61 -5.43 31.93
CA LYS A 136 -28.01 -4.02 31.83
C LYS A 136 -27.01 -3.10 32.53
N SER A 137 -25.94 -2.73 31.83
CA SER A 137 -24.91 -1.89 32.41
C SER A 137 -25.45 -0.49 32.20
N ALA A 138 -25.59 0.27 33.28
CA ALA A 138 -26.05 1.67 33.24
C ALA A 138 -25.10 2.61 32.46
N ILE A 139 -24.08 2.04 31.80
CA ILE A 139 -23.04 2.73 31.06
C ILE A 139 -23.45 2.72 29.58
N GLY A 140 -23.59 3.91 28.99
CA GLY A 140 -24.06 4.11 27.62
C GLY A 140 -23.18 3.48 26.53
N GLN A 141 -23.39 3.90 25.29
CA GLN A 141 -22.63 3.39 24.13
C GLN A 141 -21.16 3.79 24.26
N ARG A 142 -20.26 2.79 24.29
CA ARG A 142 -18.83 3.03 24.36
C ARG A 142 -18.21 3.02 22.96
N ILE A 143 -17.23 3.88 22.75
CA ILE A 143 -16.40 3.91 21.55
C ILE A 143 -15.06 3.25 21.87
N ILE A 144 -14.68 2.29 21.05
CA ILE A 144 -13.44 1.54 21.17
C ILE A 144 -12.62 1.65 19.88
N ALA A 145 -11.30 1.57 20.00
CA ALA A 145 -10.38 1.45 18.89
C ALA A 145 -9.79 0.02 18.84
N ILE A 146 -9.59 -0.47 17.63
CA ILE A 146 -8.80 -1.67 17.34
C ILE A 146 -7.58 -1.19 16.56
N LEU A 147 -6.43 -1.17 17.25
CA LEU A 147 -5.17 -0.73 16.67
C LEU A 147 -4.50 -1.86 15.89
N PRO A 148 -3.76 -1.55 14.81
CA PRO A 148 -2.95 -2.52 14.10
C PRO A 148 -2.06 -3.31 15.06
N TYR A 149 -2.00 -4.62 14.87
CA TYR A 149 -1.17 -5.54 15.67
C TYR A 149 -1.55 -5.69 17.15
N ILE A 150 -2.64 -5.07 17.61
CA ILE A 150 -3.15 -5.23 18.98
C ILE A 150 -4.41 -6.10 18.97
N LYS A 151 -4.39 -7.20 19.73
CA LYS A 151 -5.52 -8.16 19.80
C LYS A 151 -6.69 -7.66 20.65
N GLN A 152 -6.41 -6.80 21.62
CA GLN A 152 -7.41 -6.30 22.56
C GLN A 152 -8.02 -4.99 22.07
N GLU A 153 -9.31 -4.84 22.32
CA GLU A 153 -10.05 -3.60 22.07
C GLU A 153 -9.71 -2.57 23.15
N ILE A 154 -9.36 -1.35 22.74
CA ILE A 154 -8.93 -0.29 23.65
C ILE A 154 -9.96 0.85 23.60
N PRO A 155 -10.57 1.27 24.72
CA PRO A 155 -11.40 2.47 24.77
C PRO A 155 -10.69 3.70 24.18
N ILE A 156 -11.39 4.49 23.37
CA ILE A 156 -10.77 5.60 22.63
C ILE A 156 -10.07 6.63 23.55
N MET A 157 -10.62 6.86 24.75
CA MET A 157 -10.04 7.78 25.74
C MET A 157 -8.65 7.33 26.21
N ILE A 158 -8.40 6.01 26.28
CA ILE A 158 -7.08 5.47 26.64
C ILE A 158 -6.08 5.74 25.53
N VAL A 159 -6.51 5.67 24.27
CA VAL A 159 -5.66 5.98 23.11
C VAL A 159 -5.22 7.44 23.14
N PHE A 160 -6.14 8.39 23.37
CA PHE A 160 -5.79 9.81 23.49
C PHE A 160 -4.82 10.09 24.65
N ARG A 161 -5.04 9.45 25.81
CA ARG A 161 -4.11 9.56 26.95
C ARG A 161 -2.72 9.01 26.62
N ALA A 162 -2.65 7.91 25.87
CA ALA A 162 -1.38 7.36 25.40
C ALA A 162 -0.67 8.26 24.37
N LEU A 163 -1.42 9.08 23.62
CA LEU A 163 -0.87 10.11 22.72
C LEU A 163 -0.35 11.36 23.45
N GLY A 164 -0.59 11.48 24.76
CA GLY A 164 -0.08 12.57 25.61
C GLY A 164 -1.11 13.58 26.08
N PHE A 165 -2.39 13.43 25.72
CA PHE A 165 -3.45 14.31 26.20
C PHE A 165 -3.93 13.90 27.60
N VAL A 166 -3.64 14.73 28.61
CA VAL A 166 -3.94 14.42 30.02
C VAL A 166 -5.30 14.97 30.45
N ALA A 167 -5.65 16.19 30.03
CA ALA A 167 -6.92 16.81 30.38
C ALA A 167 -8.06 16.30 29.47
N ASP A 168 -9.21 15.99 30.06
CA ASP A 168 -10.37 15.50 29.30
C ASP A 168 -10.91 16.57 28.33
N ARG A 169 -10.78 17.86 28.70
CA ARG A 169 -11.15 18.97 27.84
C ARG A 169 -10.35 18.96 26.53
N ASP A 170 -9.02 18.82 26.61
CA ASP A 170 -8.16 18.76 25.43
C ASP A 170 -8.56 17.59 24.52
N ILE A 171 -8.88 16.43 25.10
CA ILE A 171 -9.34 15.26 24.33
C ILE A 171 -10.65 15.59 23.60
N LEU A 172 -11.61 16.22 24.27
CA LEU A 172 -12.89 16.58 23.65
C LEU A 172 -12.71 17.62 22.54
N GLU A 173 -11.82 18.60 22.72
CA GLU A 173 -11.50 19.63 21.71
C GLU A 173 -10.93 19.03 20.41
N HIS A 174 -10.31 17.84 20.47
CA HIS A 174 -9.82 17.13 19.29
C HIS A 174 -10.87 16.24 18.60
N ILE A 175 -12.00 15.96 19.26
CA ILE A 175 -13.06 15.09 18.74
C ILE A 175 -14.23 15.91 18.23
N ILE A 176 -14.65 16.91 19.00
CA ILE A 176 -15.82 17.74 18.74
C ILE A 176 -15.31 19.16 18.49
N TYR A 177 -15.66 19.73 17.33
CA TYR A 177 -15.21 21.06 16.92
C TYR A 177 -16.03 22.19 17.57
N ASP A 178 -17.23 21.90 18.08
CA ASP A 178 -18.13 22.82 18.75
C ASP A 178 -18.74 22.16 19.99
N PHE A 179 -18.63 22.81 21.15
CA PHE A 179 -19.15 22.29 22.43
C PHE A 179 -20.62 22.64 22.68
N GLU A 180 -21.18 23.52 21.85
CA GLU A 180 -22.57 23.96 21.96
C GLU A 180 -23.54 23.14 21.08
N ASP A 181 -23.02 22.24 20.24
CA ASP A 181 -23.75 21.26 19.41
C ASP A 181 -24.06 19.97 20.20
#